data_AF-A0A4X1V7H9-F1
#
_entry.id   AF-A0A4X1V7H9-F1
#
_cell.length_a   1.000
_cell.length_b   1.000
_cell.length_c   1.000
_cell.angle_alpha   90.00
_cell.angle_beta   90.00
_cell.angle_gamma   90.00
#
_symmetry.space_group_name_H-M   'P 1'
#
loop_
_entity.id
_entity.type
_entity.pdbx_description
1 polymer ?
#
loop_
_entity_poly.entity_id
_entity_poly.type
_entity_poly.pdbx_seq_one_letter_code
_entity_poly.pdbx_strand_id
1 'polypeptide(L)'
;MSYTPGIGGDPAQLAQRISSNIQKITQCSVEIQRTLNQLGTPQDTPELRQQLQQKQQYTNQLAKETDKYIKEFGSLPTTPSEQRQRKIQKDRLVAEFTTSLTNFQKVQRQAAEKEKEFVARVRASSRVSGGFPEETSKERNLVSWESQTQPQVQVQDEEITEDDLRLIHERESSIRQLEADIMDINEIFKDLGMMIHEQGDVIDSIEANVESSEVHVQQANQQLSRAADYQKKDSCMLL
;
A
#
# COMPACT_ATOMS: atom_id res chain seq x y z
N MET A 1 -5.41 31.80 -35.03
CA MET A 1 -6.08 31.30 -33.81
C MET A 1 -5.22 30.18 -33.24
N SER A 2 -4.42 30.49 -32.23
CA SER A 2 -3.58 29.52 -31.53
C SER A 2 -4.43 28.80 -30.49
N TYR A 3 -4.80 27.54 -30.76
CA TYR A 3 -5.35 26.65 -29.75
C TYR A 3 -4.24 26.34 -28.74
N THR A 4 -4.32 26.94 -27.56
CA THR A 4 -3.61 26.47 -26.37
C THR A 4 -4.31 25.22 -25.86
N PRO A 5 -3.68 24.02 -25.91
CA PRO A 5 -4.27 22.84 -25.31
C PRO A 5 -4.36 23.08 -23.80
N GLY A 6 -5.58 22.95 -23.27
CA GLY A 6 -5.84 23.07 -21.85
C GLY A 6 -5.01 22.09 -21.04
N ILE A 7 -4.67 22.55 -19.84
CA ILE A 7 -4.00 21.82 -18.77
C ILE A 7 -4.88 20.62 -18.38
N GLY A 8 -4.65 19.50 -19.04
CA GLY A 8 -5.22 18.19 -18.71
C GLY A 8 -4.24 17.15 -19.24
N GLY A 9 -3.65 16.36 -18.34
CA GLY A 9 -2.65 15.36 -18.72
C GLY A 9 -3.21 14.37 -19.75
N ASP A 10 -2.34 13.87 -20.63
CA ASP A 10 -2.67 12.78 -21.55
C ASP A 10 -3.11 11.53 -20.74
N PRO A 11 -4.33 10.99 -20.96
CA PRO A 11 -4.82 9.81 -20.24
C PRO A 11 -3.85 8.63 -20.30
N ALA A 12 -3.17 8.42 -21.43
CA ALA A 12 -2.21 7.33 -21.58
C ALA A 12 -0.99 7.53 -20.69
N GLN A 13 -0.50 8.77 -20.58
CA GLN A 13 0.61 9.11 -19.69
C GLN A 13 0.23 8.99 -18.22
N LEU A 14 -1.00 9.39 -17.85
CA LEU A 14 -1.49 9.21 -16.48
C LEU A 14 -1.61 7.72 -16.14
N ALA A 15 -2.21 6.90 -17.01
CA ALA A 15 -2.30 5.47 -16.81
C ALA A 15 -0.91 4.83 -16.62
N GLN A 16 0.07 5.21 -17.45
CA GLN A 16 1.44 4.73 -17.33
C GLN A 16 2.10 5.15 -16.00
N ARG A 17 1.90 6.40 -15.56
CA ARG A 17 2.40 6.89 -14.26
C ARG A 17 1.78 6.14 -13.09
N ILE A 18 0.46 5.92 -13.12
CA ILE A 18 -0.27 5.14 -12.12
C ILE A 18 0.30 3.73 -12.04
N SER A 19 0.39 3.02 -13.17
CA SER A 19 0.97 1.66 -13.20
C SER A 19 2.42 1.63 -12.71
N SER A 20 3.24 2.60 -13.08
CA SER A 20 4.62 2.71 -12.59
C SER A 20 4.69 2.91 -11.08
N ASN A 21 3.83 3.76 -10.52
CA ASN A 21 3.76 3.97 -9.08
C ASN A 21 3.28 2.71 -8.34
N ILE A 22 2.26 2.01 -8.86
CA ILE A 22 1.79 0.73 -8.30
C ILE A 22 2.92 -0.31 -8.25
N GLN A 23 3.72 -0.42 -9.31
CA GLN A 23 4.88 -1.31 -9.36
C GLN A 23 5.92 -0.93 -8.30
N LYS A 24 6.24 0.37 -8.17
CA LYS A 24 7.16 0.87 -7.15
C LYS A 24 6.64 0.62 -5.74
N ILE A 25 5.36 0.85 -5.45
CA ILE A 25 4.75 0.56 -4.14
C ILE A 25 4.89 -0.92 -3.81
N THR A 26 4.60 -1.79 -4.78
CA THR A 26 4.74 -3.24 -4.63
C THR A 26 6.19 -3.63 -4.31
N GLN A 27 7.15 -3.09 -5.05
CA GLN A 27 8.57 -3.35 -4.84
C GLN A 27 9.05 -2.83 -3.48
N CYS A 28 8.71 -1.59 -3.13
CA CYS A 28 9.05 -1.01 -1.84
C CYS A 28 8.43 -1.80 -0.69
N SER A 29 7.20 -2.30 -0.83
CA SER A 29 6.57 -3.16 0.19
C SER A 29 7.37 -4.44 0.45
N VAL A 30 7.85 -5.10 -0.61
CA VAL A 30 8.70 -6.30 -0.50
C VAL A 30 10.05 -5.97 0.15
N GLU A 31 10.66 -4.84 -0.21
CA GLU A 31 11.93 -4.40 0.36
C GLU A 31 11.80 -4.02 1.84
N ILE A 32 10.77 -3.26 2.21
CA ILE A 32 10.43 -2.92 3.59
C ILE A 32 10.23 -4.20 4.39
N GLN A 33 9.46 -5.16 3.88
CA GLN A 33 9.27 -6.46 4.56
C GLN A 33 10.60 -7.20 4.78
N ARG A 34 11.49 -7.21 3.79
CA ARG A 34 12.82 -7.83 3.91
C ARG A 34 13.64 -7.15 5.00
N THR A 35 13.67 -5.82 5.00
CA THR A 35 14.37 -5.03 6.03
C THR A 35 13.78 -5.26 7.42
N LEU A 36 12.45 -5.33 7.55
CA LEU A 36 11.78 -5.64 8.83
C LEU A 36 12.17 -7.02 9.39
N ASN A 37 12.41 -8.00 8.52
CA ASN A 37 12.85 -9.33 8.94
C ASN A 37 14.30 -9.33 9.45
N GLN A 38 15.11 -8.33 9.08
CA GLN A 38 16.47 -8.15 9.57
C GLN A 38 16.52 -7.38 10.91
N LEU A 39 15.47 -6.61 11.23
CA LEU A 39 15.38 -5.91 12.52
C LEU A 39 15.30 -6.91 13.69
N GLY A 40 16.12 -6.68 14.71
CA GLY A 40 16.30 -7.58 15.85
C GLY A 40 17.29 -8.72 15.62
N THR A 41 17.95 -8.77 14.46
CA THR A 41 19.06 -9.69 14.19
C THR A 41 20.41 -8.97 14.36
N PRO A 42 21.56 -9.67 14.34
CA PRO A 42 22.87 -9.01 14.36
C PRO A 42 23.14 -8.05 13.19
N GLN A 43 22.30 -8.06 12.14
CA GLN A 43 22.38 -7.15 10.99
C GLN A 43 21.60 -5.85 11.21
N ASP A 44 21.01 -5.66 12.39
CA ASP A 44 20.24 -4.48 12.74
C ASP A 44 21.17 -3.28 12.99
N THR A 45 21.18 -2.32 12.07
CA THR A 45 22.00 -1.11 12.14
C THR A 45 21.15 0.16 12.05
N PRO A 46 21.60 1.30 12.60
CA PRO A 46 20.90 2.57 12.47
C PRO A 46 20.70 3.00 11.00
N GLU A 47 21.64 2.70 10.12
CA GLU A 47 21.53 2.99 8.68
C GLU A 47 20.39 2.19 8.02
N LEU A 48 20.26 0.91 8.36
CA LEU A 48 19.19 0.05 7.85
C LEU A 48 17.82 0.58 8.27
N ARG A 49 17.71 1.07 9.51
CA ARG A 49 16.49 1.67 10.05
C ARG A 49 16.16 3.02 9.42
N GLN A 50 17.17 3.85 9.16
CA GLN A 50 16.97 5.10 8.43
C GLN A 50 16.48 4.83 7.00
N GLN A 51 17.07 3.84 6.31
CA GLN A 51 16.62 3.43 4.97
C GLN A 51 15.19 2.90 4.99
N LEU A 52 14.81 2.13 6.01
CA LEU A 52 13.44 1.67 6.22
C LEU A 52 12.47 2.85 6.31
N GLN A 53 12.76 3.82 7.16
CA GLN A 53 11.92 5.01 7.35
C GLN A 53 11.78 5.82 6.05
N GLN A 54 12.89 6.05 5.32
CA GLN A 54 12.86 6.74 4.04
C GLN A 54 12.00 5.99 3.00
N LYS A 55 12.11 4.67 2.92
CA LYS A 55 11.29 3.85 2.02
C LYS A 55 9.81 3.89 2.40
N GLN A 56 9.48 3.86 3.69
CA GLN A 56 8.10 3.99 4.17
C GLN A 56 7.50 5.33 3.74
N GLN A 57 8.20 6.44 4.00
CA GLN A 57 7.76 7.79 3.62
C GLN A 57 7.61 7.94 2.10
N TYR A 58 8.60 7.46 1.33
CA TYR A 58 8.55 7.47 -0.12
C TYR A 58 7.35 6.67 -0.65
N THR A 59 7.07 5.50 -0.07
CA THR A 59 5.94 4.66 -0.50
C THR A 59 4.60 5.32 -0.17
N ASN A 60 4.50 6.01 0.97
CA ASN A 60 3.31 6.80 1.33
C ASN A 60 3.07 7.96 0.35
N GLN A 61 4.14 8.67 -0.04
CA GLN A 61 4.06 9.71 -1.06
C GLN A 61 3.57 9.16 -2.40
N LEU A 62 4.14 8.03 -2.84
CA LEU A 62 3.68 7.35 -4.05
C LEU A 62 2.20 6.98 -3.97
N ALA A 63 1.71 6.49 -2.83
CA ALA A 63 0.30 6.16 -2.64
C ALA A 63 -0.59 7.40 -2.80
N LYS A 64 -0.24 8.52 -2.17
CA LYS A 64 -0.98 9.79 -2.30
C LYS A 64 -0.97 10.34 -3.73
N GLU A 65 0.18 10.30 -4.41
CA GLU A 65 0.27 10.71 -5.81
C GLU A 65 -0.57 9.81 -6.73
N THR A 66 -0.56 8.50 -6.48
CA THR A 66 -1.31 7.52 -7.28
C THR A 66 -2.80 7.74 -7.12
N ASP A 67 -3.29 7.97 -5.90
CA ASP A 67 -4.68 8.34 -5.64
C ASP A 67 -5.08 9.61 -6.40
N LYS A 68 -4.25 10.66 -6.34
CA LYS A 68 -4.47 11.89 -7.11
C LYS A 68 -4.54 11.63 -8.62
N TYR A 69 -3.62 10.83 -9.17
CA TYR A 69 -3.61 10.52 -10.59
C TYR A 69 -4.82 9.68 -11.02
N ILE A 70 -5.30 8.75 -10.18
CA ILE A 70 -6.51 7.97 -10.45
C ILE A 70 -7.75 8.89 -10.49
N LYS A 71 -7.85 9.85 -9.57
CA LYS A 71 -8.91 10.87 -9.56
C LYS A 71 -8.83 11.75 -10.82
N GLU A 72 -7.63 12.23 -11.16
CA GLU A 72 -7.41 13.03 -12.37
C GLU A 72 -7.80 12.25 -13.63
N PHE A 73 -7.33 11.01 -13.77
CA PHE A 73 -7.64 10.11 -14.88
C PHE A 73 -9.15 9.91 -15.06
N GLY A 74 -9.90 9.78 -13.96
CA GLY A 74 -11.35 9.68 -13.99
C GLY A 74 -12.09 10.98 -14.33
N SER A 75 -11.49 12.14 -14.04
CA SER A 75 -12.09 13.47 -14.28
C SER A 75 -11.86 14.03 -15.69
N LEU A 76 -10.90 13.47 -16.43
CA LEU A 76 -10.56 13.94 -17.77
C LEU A 76 -11.76 13.77 -18.72
N PRO A 77 -12.00 14.73 -19.63
CA PRO A 77 -13.10 14.65 -20.58
C PRO A 77 -12.96 13.42 -21.49
N THR A 78 -14.08 12.77 -21.78
CA THR A 78 -14.16 11.59 -22.66
C THR A 78 -15.22 11.83 -23.71
N THR A 79 -15.00 11.32 -24.93
CA THR A 79 -16.10 11.17 -25.88
C THR A 79 -17.01 10.02 -25.43
N PRO A 80 -18.30 9.99 -25.83
CA PRO A 80 -19.19 8.86 -25.53
C PRO A 80 -18.64 7.51 -26.02
N SER A 81 -17.91 7.51 -27.14
CA SER A 81 -17.24 6.33 -27.70
C SER A 81 -16.09 5.82 -26.83
N GLU A 82 -15.37 6.69 -26.13
CA GLU A 82 -14.20 6.32 -25.31
C GLU A 82 -14.54 6.11 -23.83
N GLN A 83 -15.74 6.54 -23.40
CA GLN A 83 -16.16 6.51 -22.00
C GLN A 83 -16.08 5.11 -21.41
N ARG A 84 -16.54 4.09 -22.16
CA ARG A 84 -16.48 2.69 -21.74
C ARG A 84 -15.04 2.20 -21.58
N GLN A 85 -14.18 2.50 -22.55
CA GLN A 85 -12.79 2.06 -22.52
C GLN A 85 -12.02 2.72 -21.37
N ARG A 86 -12.28 4.02 -21.12
CA ARG A 86 -11.68 4.73 -19.98
C ARG A 86 -12.14 4.16 -18.65
N LYS A 87 -13.43 3.82 -18.53
CA LYS A 87 -13.97 3.17 -17.33
C LYS A 87 -13.26 1.85 -17.05
N ILE A 88 -13.19 0.94 -18.02
CA ILE A 88 -12.49 -0.35 -17.87
C ILE A 88 -11.02 -0.16 -17.44
N GLN A 89 -10.32 0.81 -18.04
CA GLN A 89 -8.95 1.11 -17.65
C GLN A 89 -8.85 1.63 -16.21
N LYS A 90 -9.73 2.56 -15.81
CA LYS A 90 -9.79 3.08 -14.44
C LYS A 90 -10.02 1.95 -13.45
N ASP A 91 -11.00 1.09 -13.71
CA ASP A 91 -11.42 0.02 -12.80
C ASP A 91 -10.28 -0.97 -12.57
N ARG A 92 -9.57 -1.34 -13.66
CA ARG A 92 -8.36 -2.14 -13.58
C ARG A 92 -7.27 -1.49 -12.74
N LEU A 93 -6.98 -0.20 -12.97
CA LEU A 93 -5.96 0.54 -12.22
C LEU A 93 -6.31 0.64 -10.73
N VAL A 94 -7.58 0.87 -10.41
CA VAL A 94 -8.09 0.90 -9.03
C VAL A 94 -7.93 -0.47 -8.36
N ALA A 95 -8.25 -1.56 -9.05
CA ALA A 95 -8.11 -2.91 -8.51
C ALA A 95 -6.62 -3.27 -8.25
N GLU A 96 -5.73 -2.98 -9.21
CA GLU A 96 -4.29 -3.19 -9.08
C GLU A 96 -3.71 -2.34 -7.92
N PHE A 97 -4.12 -1.08 -7.82
CA PHE A 97 -3.68 -0.18 -6.75
C PHE A 97 -4.17 -0.65 -5.38
N THR A 98 -5.45 -1.03 -5.25
CA THR A 98 -6.05 -1.55 -4.01
C THR A 98 -5.27 -2.77 -3.50
N THR A 99 -4.91 -3.68 -4.41
CA THR A 99 -4.14 -4.89 -4.08
C THR A 99 -2.74 -4.53 -3.56
N SER A 100 -2.03 -3.65 -4.27
CA SER A 100 -0.70 -3.18 -3.87
C SER A 100 -0.74 -2.46 -2.51
N LEU A 101 -1.73 -1.60 -2.31
CA LEU A 101 -1.89 -0.81 -1.10
C LEU A 101 -2.26 -1.65 0.12
N THR A 102 -3.07 -2.70 -0.07
CA THR A 102 -3.41 -3.67 1.00
C THR A 102 -2.16 -4.37 1.50
N ASN A 103 -1.29 -4.81 0.59
CA ASN A 103 -0.01 -5.41 0.94
C ASN A 103 0.88 -4.40 1.68
N PHE A 104 1.01 -3.18 1.17
CA PHE A 104 1.79 -2.13 1.83
C PHE A 104 1.30 -1.84 3.26
N GLN A 105 -0.02 -1.68 3.45
CA GLN A 105 -0.61 -1.42 4.76
C GLN A 105 -0.33 -2.55 5.76
N LYS A 106 -0.38 -3.81 5.31
CA LYS A 106 -0.01 -4.96 6.13
C LYS A 106 1.44 -4.86 6.61
N VAL A 107 2.36 -4.51 5.70
CA VAL A 107 3.78 -4.34 6.03
C VAL A 107 3.99 -3.15 6.99
N GLN A 108 3.30 -2.03 6.79
CA GLN A 108 3.37 -0.88 7.72
C GLN A 108 2.89 -1.24 9.14
N ARG A 109 1.80 -2.00 9.27
CA ARG A 109 1.33 -2.48 10.58
C ARG A 109 2.38 -3.37 11.25
N GLN A 110 3.00 -4.27 10.50
CA GLN A 110 4.08 -5.10 11.04
C GLN A 110 5.30 -4.28 11.47
N ALA A 111 5.62 -3.19 10.76
CA ALA A 111 6.68 -2.27 11.17
C ALA A 111 6.37 -1.63 12.53
N ALA A 112 5.16 -1.07 12.67
CA ALA A 112 4.71 -0.42 13.89
C ALA A 112 4.73 -1.39 15.09
N GLU A 113 4.27 -2.64 14.91
CA GLU A 113 4.32 -3.65 15.96
C GLU A 113 5.77 -4.01 16.35
N LYS A 114 6.68 -4.18 15.37
CA LYS A 114 8.09 -4.43 15.64
C LYS A 114 8.77 -3.30 16.42
N GLU A 115 8.43 -2.05 16.14
CA GLU A 115 8.96 -0.90 16.87
C GLU A 115 8.36 -0.80 18.28
N LYS A 116 7.07 -1.09 18.44
CA LYS A 116 6.41 -1.18 19.75
C LYS A 116 7.04 -2.27 20.62
N GLU A 117 7.26 -3.46 20.05
CA GLU A 117 7.96 -4.56 20.73
C GLU A 117 9.39 -4.17 21.14
N PHE A 118 10.12 -3.46 20.27
CA PHE A 118 11.45 -2.97 20.60
C PHE A 118 11.44 -2.02 21.80
N VAL A 119 10.57 -1.02 21.79
CA VAL A 119 10.43 -0.06 22.89
C VAL A 119 10.02 -0.77 24.18
N ALA A 120 9.08 -1.72 24.11
CA ALA A 120 8.64 -2.51 25.26
C ALA A 120 9.80 -3.34 25.85
N ARG A 121 10.63 -3.96 25.00
CA ARG A 121 11.80 -4.73 25.45
C ARG A 121 12.83 -3.85 26.15
N VAL A 122 13.22 -2.71 25.58
CA VAL A 122 14.20 -1.80 26.22
C VAL A 122 13.68 -1.31 27.58
N ARG A 123 12.39 -0.95 27.66
CA ARG A 123 11.75 -0.57 28.93
C ARG A 123 11.69 -1.72 29.94
N ALA A 124 11.39 -2.94 29.50
CA ALA A 124 11.30 -4.10 30.37
C ALA A 124 12.67 -4.55 30.88
N SER A 125 13.70 -4.57 30.04
CA SER A 125 15.08 -4.86 30.44
C SER A 125 15.55 -3.92 31.55
N SER A 126 15.14 -2.65 31.49
CA SER A 126 15.41 -1.70 32.58
C SER A 126 14.57 -1.95 33.84
N ARG A 127 13.26 -2.24 33.70
CA ARG A 127 12.37 -2.49 34.85
C ARG A 127 12.68 -3.80 35.58
N VAL A 128 13.21 -4.81 34.90
CA VAL A 128 13.61 -6.09 35.50
C VAL A 128 14.87 -5.93 36.37
N SER A 129 15.62 -4.83 36.22
CA SER A 129 16.72 -4.46 37.11
C SER A 129 16.24 -3.60 38.31
N GLY A 130 15.27 -2.70 38.08
CA GLY A 130 14.69 -1.84 39.12
C GLY A 130 13.40 -2.39 39.72
N GLY A 131 13.49 -3.20 40.77
CA GLY A 131 12.33 -3.64 41.56
C GLY A 131 11.57 -2.46 42.16
N PHE A 132 10.54 -1.98 41.47
CA PHE A 132 9.51 -1.10 42.03
C PHE A 132 8.14 -1.70 41.75
N PRO A 133 7.34 -2.02 42.79
CA PRO A 133 5.99 -2.53 42.60
C PRO A 133 5.11 -1.38 42.09
N GLU A 134 4.38 -1.66 41.02
CA GLU A 134 3.33 -0.79 40.50
C GLU A 134 2.23 -0.67 41.56
N GLU A 135 2.13 0.51 42.18
CA GLU A 135 1.17 0.85 43.22
C GLU A 135 -0.23 1.01 42.62
N THR A 136 -0.86 -0.11 42.26
CA THR A 136 -2.31 -0.16 41.99
C THR A 136 -2.87 -1.51 42.40
N SER A 137 -3.04 -1.73 43.71
CA SER A 137 -4.27 -2.31 44.29
C SER A 137 -4.13 -2.66 45.79
N LYS A 138 -4.79 -1.85 46.62
CA LYS A 138 -5.56 -2.18 47.84
C LYS A 138 -5.10 -3.36 48.72
N GLU A 139 -4.72 -2.98 49.95
CA GLU A 139 -5.01 -3.66 51.22
C GLU A 139 -5.06 -5.20 51.25
N ARG A 140 -4.03 -5.81 51.85
CA ARG A 140 -4.22 -6.86 52.86
C ARG A 140 -2.99 -7.03 53.78
N ASN A 141 -3.20 -6.60 55.03
CA ASN A 141 -2.61 -7.03 56.30
C ASN A 141 -1.50 -8.11 56.33
N LEU A 142 -0.35 -7.68 56.89
CA LEU A 142 0.24 -8.10 58.18
C LEU A 142 0.94 -9.49 58.34
N VAL A 143 2.21 -9.40 58.76
CA VAL A 143 3.10 -10.31 59.57
C VAL A 143 3.71 -11.55 58.90
N SER A 144 5.05 -11.60 58.76
CA SER A 144 5.92 -12.39 59.68
C SER A 144 7.43 -12.28 59.37
N TRP A 145 8.17 -12.37 60.47
CA TRP A 145 9.57 -12.12 60.82
C TRP A 145 10.60 -13.18 60.35
N GLU A 146 11.84 -12.71 60.11
CA GLU A 146 13.18 -13.35 60.09
C GLU A 146 13.46 -14.71 59.40
N SER A 147 14.42 -14.73 58.45
CA SER A 147 15.79 -15.25 58.68
C SER A 147 16.59 -15.50 57.38
N GLN A 148 17.91 -15.31 57.51
CA GLN A 148 19.01 -15.97 56.78
C GLN A 148 19.43 -15.47 55.38
N THR A 149 20.48 -14.62 55.42
CA THR A 149 21.76 -14.79 54.70
C THR A 149 21.70 -15.35 53.27
N GLN A 150 21.73 -14.46 52.28
CA GLN A 150 22.27 -14.75 50.96
C GLN A 150 23.40 -13.77 50.62
N PRO A 151 24.47 -14.23 49.94
CA PRO A 151 25.55 -13.35 49.52
C PRO A 151 24.99 -12.31 48.55
N GLN A 152 25.26 -11.03 48.81
CA GLN A 152 25.01 -9.94 47.88
C GLN A 152 25.75 -10.22 46.58
N VAL A 153 25.06 -10.84 45.62
CA VAL A 153 25.37 -10.65 44.21
C VAL A 153 25.07 -9.17 43.97
N GLN A 154 26.12 -8.36 43.83
CA GLN A 154 26.00 -7.02 43.26
C GLN A 154 25.43 -7.20 41.86
N VAL A 155 24.10 -7.15 41.75
CA VAL A 155 23.41 -6.82 40.52
C VAL A 155 23.82 -5.38 40.27
N GLN A 156 24.72 -5.17 39.30
CA GLN A 156 24.96 -3.82 38.78
C GLN A 156 23.60 -3.31 38.31
N ASP A 157 23.13 -2.22 38.92
CA ASP A 157 21.99 -1.45 38.43
C ASP A 157 22.32 -1.03 36.98
N GLU A 158 21.85 -1.80 35.98
CA GLU A 158 21.72 -1.29 34.62
C GLU A 158 20.55 -0.29 34.61
N GLU A 159 20.83 0.92 35.12
CA GLU A 159 19.97 2.09 34.97
C GLU A 159 19.81 2.39 33.46
N ILE A 160 18.63 2.86 33.04
CA ILE A 160 18.42 3.27 31.64
C ILE A 160 19.47 4.33 31.31
N THR A 161 20.32 4.05 30.34
CA THR A 161 21.32 5.04 29.92
C THR A 161 20.63 6.20 29.20
N GLU A 162 21.25 7.38 29.20
CA GLU A 162 20.76 8.53 28.42
C GLU A 162 20.61 8.16 26.92
N ASP A 163 21.49 7.30 26.42
CA ASP A 163 21.44 6.76 25.06
C ASP A 163 20.22 5.85 24.82
N ASP A 164 19.83 5.01 25.79
CA ASP A 164 18.62 4.19 25.71
C ASP A 164 17.35 5.04 25.70
N LEU A 165 17.29 6.10 26.52
CA LEU A 165 16.18 7.06 26.51
C LEU A 165 16.05 7.77 25.16
N ARG A 166 17.18 8.20 24.60
CA ARG A 166 17.22 8.82 23.27
C ARG A 166 16.73 7.85 22.19
N LEU A 167 17.16 6.60 22.24
CA LEU A 167 16.73 5.58 21.30
C LEU A 167 15.23 5.28 21.42
N ILE A 168 14.71 5.16 22.64
CA ILE A 168 13.26 5.01 22.89
C ILE A 168 12.50 6.18 22.27
N HIS A 169 12.92 7.42 22.51
CA HIS A 169 12.24 8.61 21.99
C HIS A 169 12.23 8.63 20.45
N GLU A 170 13.34 8.26 19.80
CA GLU A 170 13.40 8.13 18.33
C GLU A 170 12.38 7.10 17.82
N ARG A 171 12.29 5.95 18.49
CA ARG A 171 11.34 4.88 18.11
C ARG A 171 9.90 5.28 18.31
N GLU A 172 9.56 5.97 19.40
CA GLU A 172 8.22 6.49 19.61
C GLU A 172 7.83 7.56 18.59
N SER A 173 8.80 8.36 18.12
CA SER A 173 8.56 9.26 16.99
C SER A 173 8.28 8.49 15.70
N SER A 174 9.04 7.42 15.41
CA SER A 174 8.80 6.55 14.24
C SER A 174 7.41 5.91 14.28
N ILE A 175 7.01 5.37 15.45
CA ILE A 175 5.68 4.76 15.65
C ILE A 175 4.56 5.77 15.37
N ARG A 176 4.67 7.00 15.91
CA ARG A 176 3.68 8.06 15.65
C ARG A 176 3.58 8.40 14.17
N GLN A 177 4.70 8.45 13.47
CA GLN A 177 4.72 8.69 12.02
C GLN A 177 4.03 7.54 11.27
N LEU A 178 4.31 6.29 11.64
CA LEU A 178 3.65 5.13 11.02
C LEU A 178 2.15 5.11 11.26
N GLU A 179 1.69 5.47 12.46
CA GLU A 179 0.27 5.56 12.77
C GLU A 179 -0.41 6.66 11.92
N ALA A 180 0.25 7.81 11.74
CA ALA A 180 -0.22 8.85 10.82
C ALA A 180 -0.26 8.36 9.37
N ASP A 181 0.80 7.71 8.90
CA ASP A 181 0.88 7.18 7.54
C ASP A 181 -0.20 6.13 7.28
N ILE A 182 -0.52 5.28 8.26
CA ILE A 182 -1.61 4.28 8.17
C ILE A 182 -2.98 4.96 8.09
N MET A 183 -3.18 6.07 8.81
CA MET A 183 -4.41 6.88 8.69
C MET A 183 -4.55 7.46 7.29
N ASP A 184 -3.48 8.00 6.71
CA ASP A 184 -3.49 8.51 5.33
C ASP A 184 -3.86 7.41 4.33
N ILE A 185 -3.33 6.20 4.49
CA ILE A 185 -3.69 5.05 3.66
C ILE A 185 -5.18 4.68 3.83
N ASN A 186 -5.74 4.78 5.04
CA ASN A 186 -7.16 4.52 5.26
C ASN A 186 -8.06 5.54 4.55
N GLU A 187 -7.67 6.81 4.48
CA GLU A 187 -8.41 7.81 3.69
C GLU A 187 -8.39 7.46 2.20
N ILE A 188 -7.23 7.03 1.67
CA ILE A 188 -7.14 6.53 0.28
C ILE A 188 -8.06 5.32 0.07
N PHE A 189 -8.15 4.38 1.02
CA PHE A 189 -9.09 3.26 0.90
C PHE A 189 -10.55 3.69 0.87
N LYS A 190 -10.94 4.73 1.61
CA LYS A 190 -12.30 5.28 1.54
C LYS A 190 -12.56 5.85 0.14
N ASP A 191 -11.61 6.59 -0.40
CA ASP A 191 -11.71 7.16 -1.75
C ASP A 191 -11.82 6.07 -2.83
N LEU A 192 -11.00 5.01 -2.72
CA LEU A 192 -11.09 3.84 -3.59
C LEU A 192 -12.42 3.11 -3.44
N GLY A 193 -12.92 2.95 -2.21
CA GLY A 193 -14.21 2.35 -1.92
C GLY A 193 -15.37 3.12 -2.56
N MET A 194 -15.35 4.45 -2.51
CA MET A 194 -16.32 5.30 -3.21
C MET A 194 -16.24 5.11 -4.72
N MET A 195 -15.02 5.10 -5.28
CA MET A 195 -14.80 4.88 -6.71
C MET A 195 -15.30 3.51 -7.19
N ILE A 196 -15.23 2.46 -6.36
CA ILE A 196 -15.72 1.11 -6.67
C ILE A 196 -17.24 1.03 -6.50
N HIS A 197 -17.81 1.63 -5.45
CA HIS A 197 -19.26 1.58 -5.19
C HIS A 197 -20.08 2.29 -6.28
N GLU A 198 -19.56 3.40 -6.84
CA GLU A 198 -20.15 4.08 -8.01
C GLU A 198 -20.20 3.20 -9.28
N GLN A 199 -19.59 2.00 -9.28
CA GLN A 199 -19.52 1.10 -10.44
C GLN A 199 -20.49 -0.09 -10.40
N GLY A 200 -21.36 -0.18 -9.38
CA GLY A 200 -22.20 -1.34 -9.05
C GLY A 200 -23.09 -1.96 -10.14
N ASP A 201 -23.18 -1.37 -11.35
CA ASP A 201 -23.99 -1.86 -12.47
C ASP A 201 -23.19 -2.45 -13.67
N VAL A 202 -21.85 -2.57 -13.61
CA VAL A 202 -21.02 -2.74 -14.84
C VAL A 202 -20.19 -4.03 -14.95
N ILE A 203 -20.38 -5.01 -14.05
CA ILE A 203 -19.79 -6.36 -14.23
C ILE A 203 -20.44 -7.11 -15.42
N ASP A 204 -21.68 -6.79 -15.80
CA ASP A 204 -22.36 -7.35 -16.99
C ASP A 204 -21.74 -6.95 -18.34
N SER A 205 -20.83 -5.98 -18.35
CA SER A 205 -20.31 -5.40 -19.59
C SER A 205 -19.01 -6.03 -20.10
N ILE A 206 -18.34 -6.89 -19.32
CA ILE A 206 -17.19 -7.68 -19.82
C ILE A 206 -17.71 -8.81 -20.71
N GLU A 207 -18.79 -9.47 -20.30
CA GLU A 207 -19.49 -10.49 -21.09
C GLU A 207 -20.05 -9.89 -22.39
N ALA A 208 -20.69 -8.71 -22.30
CA ALA A 208 -21.16 -7.98 -23.49
C ALA A 208 -20.04 -7.48 -24.42
N ASN A 209 -18.79 -7.33 -23.95
CA ASN A 209 -17.65 -6.90 -24.78
C ASN A 209 -17.03 -8.07 -25.57
N VAL A 210 -16.99 -9.26 -24.97
CA VAL A 210 -16.65 -10.49 -25.68
C VAL A 210 -17.71 -10.76 -26.75
N GLU A 211 -18.98 -10.64 -26.39
CA GLU A 211 -20.11 -10.81 -27.32
C GLU A 211 -20.10 -9.78 -28.46
N SER A 212 -19.88 -8.48 -28.18
CA SER A 212 -19.81 -7.46 -29.23
C SER A 212 -18.60 -7.63 -30.17
N SER A 213 -17.46 -8.09 -29.66
CA SER A 213 -16.26 -8.36 -30.48
C SER A 213 -16.48 -9.59 -31.36
N GLU A 214 -17.14 -10.62 -30.85
CA GLU A 214 -17.55 -11.80 -31.61
C GLU A 214 -18.52 -11.42 -32.74
N VAL A 215 -19.53 -10.59 -32.47
CA VAL A 215 -20.50 -10.11 -33.48
C VAL A 215 -19.79 -9.32 -34.59
N HIS A 216 -18.85 -8.43 -34.26
CA HIS A 216 -18.10 -7.67 -35.26
C HIS A 216 -17.20 -8.57 -36.13
N VAL A 217 -16.54 -9.57 -35.55
CA VAL A 217 -15.73 -10.54 -36.30
C VAL A 217 -16.61 -11.41 -37.20
N GLN A 218 -17.79 -11.82 -36.73
CA GLN A 218 -18.73 -12.60 -37.52
C GLN A 218 -19.28 -11.79 -38.71
N GLN A 219 -19.61 -10.52 -38.50
CA GLN A 219 -20.02 -9.62 -39.58
C GLN A 219 -18.88 -9.36 -40.58
N ALA A 220 -17.64 -9.15 -40.11
CA ALA A 220 -16.47 -8.99 -40.97
C ALA A 220 -16.24 -10.24 -41.84
N ASN A 221 -16.37 -11.44 -41.26
CA ASN A 221 -16.28 -12.70 -42.00
C ASN A 221 -17.39 -12.85 -43.05
N GLN A 222 -18.62 -12.44 -42.75
CA GLN A 222 -19.71 -12.46 -43.74
C GLN A 222 -19.43 -11.51 -44.91
N GLN A 223 -18.91 -10.31 -44.64
CA GLN A 223 -18.55 -9.36 -45.69
C GLN A 223 -17.38 -9.86 -46.55
N LEU A 224 -16.36 -10.48 -45.93
CA LEU A 224 -15.25 -11.12 -46.65
C LEU A 224 -15.73 -12.29 -47.51
N SER A 225 -16.64 -13.13 -47.00
CA SER A 225 -17.23 -14.23 -47.77
C SER A 225 -18.01 -13.73 -48.98
N ARG A 226 -18.85 -12.69 -48.81
CA ARG A 226 -19.57 -12.08 -49.93
C ARG A 226 -18.62 -11.50 -50.96
N ALA A 227 -17.57 -10.79 -50.53
CA ALA A 227 -16.57 -10.24 -51.43
C ALA A 227 -15.85 -11.34 -52.25
N ALA A 228 -15.52 -12.47 -51.62
CA ALA A 228 -14.93 -13.61 -52.29
C ALA A 228 -15.90 -14.26 -53.32
N ASP A 229 -17.19 -14.33 -53.01
CA ASP A 229 -18.21 -14.85 -53.93
C ASP A 229 -18.42 -13.92 -55.14
N TYR A 230 -18.39 -12.61 -54.93
CA TYR A 230 -18.41 -11.64 -56.03
C TYR A 230 -17.17 -11.78 -56.91
N GLN A 231 -15.97 -11.92 -56.32
CA GLN A 231 -14.73 -12.10 -57.08
C GLN A 231 -14.74 -13.37 -57.93
N LYS A 232 -15.27 -14.48 -57.41
CA LYS A 232 -15.42 -15.74 -58.18
C LYS A 232 -16.42 -15.62 -59.33
N LYS A 233 -17.52 -14.89 -59.12
CA LYS A 233 -18.53 -14.66 -60.17
C LYS A 233 -17.98 -13.75 -61.28
N ASP A 234 -17.25 -12.71 -60.93
CA ASP A 234 -16.60 -11.82 -61.92
C ASP A 234 -15.51 -12.55 -62.72
N SER A 235 -14.70 -13.40 -62.09
CA SER A 235 -13.73 -14.24 -62.81
C SER A 235 -14.37 -15.30 -63.71
N CYS A 236 -15.59 -15.77 -63.40
CA CYS A 236 -16.33 -16.71 -64.24
C CYS A 236 -17.03 -16.01 -65.43
N MET A 237 -17.29 -14.71 -65.33
CA MET A 237 -17.92 -13.91 -66.40
C MET A 237 -16.92 -13.36 -67.43
N LEU A 238 -15.61 -13.56 -67.19
CA LEU A 238 -14.50 -13.12 -68.05
C LEU A 238 -13.84 -14.27 -68.84
N LEU A 239 -14.42 -15.47 -68.83
CA LEU A 239 -14.03 -16.62 -69.66
C LEU A 239 -15.17 -16.99 -70.62
#